data_AF-A0A9X1PP54-F1
#
_entry.id   AF-A0A9X1PP54-F1
#
_cell.length_a   1.000
_cell.length_b   1.000
_cell.length_c   1.000
_cell.angle_alpha   90.00
_cell.angle_beta   90.00
_cell.angle_gamma   90.00
#
_symmetry.space_group_name_H-M   'P 1'
#
loop_
_entity.id
_entity.type
_entity.pdbx_description
1 polymer ?
#
loop_
_entity_poly.entity_id
_entity_poly.type
_entity_poly.pdbx_seq_one_letter_code
_entity_poly.pdbx_strand_id
1 'polypeptide(L)'
;MKQLLLVFSIFLFSHISLAQAPVKFRFQGVARDATGKIIASKSVGIRTTIRQNISADDPDFLAREVHGPITDANGIFNITIGDGIIKDGDMSTISWQDGSYYLQLELDVDGSFNYVNLGVTQMLSVPYALHTKTAEQAVTAKTSDKWIDGAPIIQSGTLGGGKVLDFLGNGVNLLWYPHNAAFRAGSHTGQWTPENLGNYSFAAGQNTLGLGTYSTALGNNTKAQGIASTALGHFANAFGVSSLAAGSSAEANGDASVSIGEATVTKTFAGIALGAYNNVQDNPEGSAKVNAKPTDRIFQIGNGLSSQSLSNAVTILRNGNMGIGHDVLVPTHTLDIGARARIRHSAQSAGIYFDGSEITQDAFVGMKQNDQVGFYLGGMWRLWVDKQGLGYVDSGILQTSDRRLKRNFTSLSESLSKLSALQGYNYYWRDTLKDQTIQTGLIAQEVETLFPELVKTDDKGFKSVNYVGLVPHLIEAVKELHQANNKLEKENKNMSSENSKNSEAIKSLEAKLDQLLLNAASASK
;
A
#
# COMPACT_ATOMS: atom_id res chain seq x y z
N MET A 1 50.27 8.81 -24.53
CA MET A 1 50.74 10.18 -24.80
C MET A 1 49.68 11.26 -24.57
N LYS A 2 48.39 11.06 -24.91
CA LYS A 2 47.34 12.09 -24.72
C LYS A 2 46.99 12.42 -23.24
N GLN A 3 47.14 11.48 -22.31
CA GLN A 3 46.88 11.74 -20.88
C GLN A 3 48.05 12.44 -20.15
N LEU A 4 49.28 12.35 -20.68
CA LEU A 4 50.45 13.01 -20.09
C LEU A 4 50.49 14.52 -20.44
N LEU A 5 49.99 14.88 -21.63
CA LEU A 5 49.89 16.28 -22.07
C LEU A 5 48.81 17.09 -21.32
N LEU A 6 47.73 16.45 -20.87
CA LEU A 6 46.68 17.13 -20.09
C LEU A 6 47.12 17.45 -18.66
N VAL A 7 47.90 16.55 -18.03
CA VAL A 7 48.45 16.77 -16.68
C VAL A 7 49.55 17.85 -16.70
N PHE A 8 50.33 17.93 -17.78
CA PHE A 8 51.33 18.99 -17.93
C PHE A 8 50.70 20.37 -18.23
N SER A 9 49.54 20.41 -18.89
CA SER A 9 48.82 21.66 -19.19
C SER A 9 48.12 22.28 -17.98
N ILE A 10 47.77 21.50 -16.95
CA ILE A 10 47.12 22.01 -15.73
C ILE A 10 48.14 22.60 -14.74
N PHE A 11 49.40 22.17 -14.78
CA PHE A 11 50.47 22.73 -13.95
C PHE A 11 51.04 24.06 -14.48
N LEU A 12 50.80 24.42 -15.75
CA LEU A 12 51.32 25.66 -16.35
C LEU A 12 50.47 26.92 -16.11
N PHE A 13 49.32 26.83 -15.43
CA PHE A 13 48.42 27.99 -15.22
C PHE A 13 48.16 28.37 -13.75
N SER A 14 48.83 27.76 -12.77
CA SER A 14 48.74 28.17 -11.37
C SER A 14 49.91 29.08 -10.98
N HIS A 15 49.93 30.31 -11.48
CA HIS A 15 50.72 31.36 -10.83
C HIS A 15 49.85 32.00 -9.75
N ILE A 16 50.10 31.60 -8.50
CA ILE A 16 49.63 32.33 -7.33
C ILE A 16 50.44 33.62 -7.28
N SER A 17 49.82 34.73 -7.70
CA SER A 17 50.36 36.06 -7.47
C SER A 17 50.27 36.36 -5.98
N LEU A 18 51.36 36.15 -5.24
CA LEU A 18 51.51 36.68 -3.89
C LEU A 18 51.74 38.19 -4.01
N ALA A 19 50.66 38.97 -4.00
CA ALA A 19 50.76 40.40 -3.76
C ALA A 19 51.09 40.58 -2.27
N GLN A 20 52.37 40.53 -1.91
CA GLN A 20 52.79 41.02 -0.60
C GLN A 20 52.70 42.54 -0.62
N ALA A 21 52.07 43.11 0.41
CA ALA A 21 52.10 44.56 0.59
C ALA A 21 53.57 45.01 0.61
N PRO A 22 53.95 46.05 -0.15
CA PRO A 22 55.33 46.51 -0.17
C PRO A 22 55.77 46.86 1.26
N VAL A 23 56.88 46.30 1.73
CA VAL A 23 57.46 46.62 3.05
C VAL A 23 58.22 47.95 2.96
N LYS A 24 57.49 49.01 2.63
CA LYS A 24 58.03 50.36 2.44
C LYS A 24 56.96 51.43 2.60
N PHE A 25 57.37 52.63 3.02
CA PHE A 25 56.46 53.75 3.22
C PHE A 25 57.11 55.09 2.81
N ARG A 26 56.29 56.08 2.50
CA ARG A 26 56.76 57.42 2.08
C ARG A 26 57.09 58.28 3.29
N PHE A 27 58.18 59.03 3.21
CA PHE A 27 58.57 60.06 4.16
C PHE A 27 58.96 61.35 3.43
N GLN A 28 58.45 62.47 3.91
CA GLN A 28 58.78 63.81 3.42
C GLN A 28 59.32 64.62 4.59
N GLY A 29 60.44 65.32 4.35
CA GLY A 29 61.06 66.19 5.35
C GLY A 29 61.59 67.47 4.72
N VAL A 30 61.94 68.45 5.56
CA VAL A 30 62.60 69.69 5.14
C VAL A 30 64.02 69.67 5.71
N ALA A 31 65.03 69.69 4.85
CA ALA A 31 66.42 69.76 5.26
C ALA A 31 66.79 71.20 5.66
N ARG A 32 67.34 71.35 6.86
CA ARG A 32 67.84 72.63 7.39
C ARG A 32 69.26 72.45 7.90
N ASP A 33 70.08 73.48 7.77
CA ASP A 33 71.40 73.53 8.38
C ASP A 33 71.32 73.81 9.90
N ALA A 34 72.47 73.79 10.59
CA ALA A 34 72.55 74.04 12.03
C ALA A 34 72.06 75.43 12.47
N THR A 35 71.90 76.39 11.54
CA THR A 35 71.34 77.72 11.79
C THR A 35 69.84 77.81 11.53
N GLY A 36 69.22 76.71 11.09
CA GLY A 36 67.80 76.62 10.75
C GLY A 36 67.46 77.07 9.31
N LYS A 37 68.46 77.44 8.50
CA LYS A 37 68.28 77.85 7.10
C LYS A 37 68.06 76.61 6.22
N ILE A 38 67.14 76.72 5.26
CA ILE A 38 66.82 75.62 4.35
C ILE A 38 68.01 75.27 3.45
N ILE A 39 68.21 73.97 3.23
CA ILE A 39 69.18 73.44 2.27
C ILE A 39 68.43 73.22 0.97
N ALA A 40 68.41 74.20 0.08
CA ALA A 40 67.63 74.17 -1.16
C ALA A 40 68.44 73.63 -2.36
N SER A 41 67.78 72.86 -3.23
CA SER A 41 68.33 72.37 -4.50
C SER A 41 69.68 71.66 -4.40
N LYS A 42 69.89 70.89 -3.32
CA LYS A 42 71.16 70.23 -3.02
C LYS A 42 70.95 68.74 -2.74
N SER A 43 71.91 67.91 -3.13
CA SER A 43 71.95 66.51 -2.69
C SER A 43 72.33 66.44 -1.21
N VAL A 44 71.54 65.71 -0.44
CA VAL A 44 71.77 65.48 0.99
C VAL A 44 71.74 63.99 1.27
N GLY A 45 72.52 63.53 2.24
CA GLY A 45 72.45 62.17 2.75
C GLY A 45 71.40 62.08 3.86
N ILE A 46 70.42 61.19 3.73
CA ILE A 46 69.47 60.88 4.81
C ILE A 46 69.68 59.43 5.23
N ARG A 47 70.03 59.23 6.51
CA ARG A 47 70.10 57.90 7.10
C ARG A 47 68.87 57.68 7.96
N THR A 48 68.18 56.57 7.73
CA THR A 48 67.00 56.16 8.48
C THR A 48 67.34 54.90 9.27
N THR A 49 66.96 54.87 10.54
CA THR A 49 67.13 53.69 11.41
C THR A 49 65.81 53.38 12.11
N ILE A 50 65.35 52.12 12.00
CA ILE A 50 64.17 51.60 12.70
C ILE A 50 64.61 50.95 14.02
N ARG A 51 63.97 51.32 15.11
CA ARG A 51 64.22 50.80 16.46
C ARG A 51 62.94 50.27 17.09
N GLN A 52 63.06 49.32 18.01
CA GLN A 52 61.94 48.76 18.75
C GLN A 52 62.11 49.05 20.24
N ASN A 53 61.03 49.44 20.91
CA ASN A 53 60.90 49.54 22.37
C ASN A 53 61.90 50.43 23.12
N ILE A 54 62.58 51.42 22.48
CA ILE A 54 63.67 52.11 23.17
C ILE A 54 63.91 53.60 22.89
N SER A 55 64.56 54.23 23.88
CA SER A 55 65.13 55.59 23.91
C SER A 55 66.39 55.71 23.04
N ALA A 56 66.69 56.92 22.56
CA ALA A 56 67.67 57.23 21.51
C ALA A 56 69.12 56.65 21.64
N ASP A 57 69.51 56.09 22.78
CA ASP A 57 70.87 55.61 23.10
C ASP A 57 71.05 54.08 23.11
N ASP A 58 70.03 53.30 22.74
CA ASP A 58 70.17 51.84 22.61
C ASP A 58 71.03 51.44 21.40
N PRO A 59 72.02 50.54 21.52
CA PRO A 59 72.73 49.98 20.38
C PRO A 59 71.83 49.13 19.46
N ASP A 60 70.71 48.59 19.94
CA ASP A 60 69.89 47.68 19.15
C ASP A 60 69.00 48.45 18.17
N PHE A 61 69.24 48.24 16.87
CA PHE A 61 68.40 48.72 15.78
C PHE A 61 68.03 47.53 14.88
N LEU A 62 66.85 47.60 14.25
CA LEU A 62 66.32 46.50 13.46
C LEU A 62 66.67 46.62 11.97
N ALA A 63 66.70 47.85 11.46
CA ALA A 63 67.09 48.12 10.08
C ALA A 63 67.65 49.52 9.94
N ARG A 64 68.64 49.67 9.07
CA ARG A 64 69.30 50.92 8.73
C ARG A 64 69.57 50.99 7.24
N GLU A 65 69.15 52.09 6.63
CA GLU A 65 69.36 52.36 5.22
C GLU A 65 69.74 53.83 5.00
N VAL A 66 70.34 54.10 3.85
CA VAL A 66 70.79 55.43 3.43
C VAL A 66 70.14 55.83 2.12
N HIS A 67 69.72 57.08 2.05
CA HIS A 67 69.10 57.73 0.91
C HIS A 67 69.90 58.96 0.49
N GLY A 68 69.92 59.27 -0.80
CA GLY A 68 70.57 60.45 -1.36
C GLY A 68 69.60 61.35 -2.15
N PRO A 69 68.52 61.89 -1.54
CA PRO A 69 67.59 62.75 -2.26
C PRO A 69 68.22 64.10 -2.62
N ILE A 70 67.64 64.77 -3.61
CA ILE A 70 67.89 66.19 -3.91
C ILE A 70 66.73 66.99 -3.31
N THR A 71 67.04 68.00 -2.50
CA THR A 71 66.03 68.89 -1.93
C THR A 71 65.47 69.85 -2.99
N ASP A 72 64.23 70.31 -2.84
CA ASP A 72 63.65 71.33 -3.72
C ASP A 72 64.06 72.76 -3.31
N ALA A 73 63.50 73.79 -3.99
CA ALA A 73 63.76 75.19 -3.69
C ALA A 73 63.35 75.62 -2.26
N ASN A 74 62.49 74.85 -1.59
CA ASN A 74 62.04 75.06 -0.22
C ASN A 74 62.76 74.16 0.79
N GLY A 75 63.74 73.36 0.35
CA GLY A 75 64.47 72.39 1.17
C GLY A 75 63.71 71.07 1.40
N ILE A 76 62.59 70.83 0.72
CA ILE A 76 61.80 69.61 0.88
C ILE A 76 62.48 68.45 0.16
N PHE A 77 62.58 67.30 0.81
CA PHE A 77 62.98 66.03 0.20
C PHE A 77 61.90 64.96 0.39
N ASN A 78 61.82 64.05 -0.58
CA ASN A 78 60.94 62.89 -0.51
C ASN A 78 61.79 61.62 -0.61
N ILE A 79 61.60 60.70 0.34
CA ILE A 79 62.23 59.38 0.32
C ILE A 79 61.16 58.30 0.50
N THR A 80 61.48 57.09 0.04
CA THR A 80 60.68 55.90 0.32
C THR A 80 61.50 55.02 1.24
N ILE A 81 61.13 54.97 2.51
CA ILE A 81 61.83 54.16 3.51
C ILE A 81 61.53 52.70 3.19
N GLY A 82 62.56 51.87 2.97
CA GLY A 82 62.50 50.52 2.43
C GLY A 82 63.00 50.37 0.99
N ASP A 83 63.24 51.47 0.26
CA ASP A 83 63.89 51.47 -1.06
C ASP A 83 65.34 52.02 -1.00
N GLY A 84 65.89 52.26 0.20
CA GLY A 84 67.23 52.83 0.39
C GLY A 84 68.36 51.83 0.19
N ILE A 85 69.60 52.32 0.20
CA ILE A 85 70.77 51.44 0.24
C ILE A 85 70.88 50.88 1.67
N ILE A 86 70.56 49.60 1.83
CA ILE A 86 70.67 48.88 3.10
C ILE A 86 72.13 48.94 3.58
N LYS A 87 72.31 49.33 4.83
CA LYS A 87 73.63 49.34 5.49
C LYS A 87 73.76 48.23 6.52
N ASP A 88 72.71 47.98 7.28
CA ASP A 88 72.66 46.94 8.31
C ASP A 88 71.21 46.67 8.72
N GLY A 89 70.86 45.41 9.00
CA GLY A 89 69.46 44.94 9.14
C GLY A 89 68.61 45.11 7.86
N ASP A 90 67.45 44.47 7.79
CA ASP A 90 66.53 44.55 6.64
C ASP A 90 65.08 44.73 7.13
N MET A 91 64.37 45.73 6.58
CA MET A 91 62.96 45.97 6.91
C MET A 91 62.06 44.76 6.63
N SER A 92 62.42 43.91 5.66
CA SER A 92 61.66 42.69 5.33
C SER A 92 61.64 41.66 6.47
N THR A 93 62.63 41.73 7.37
CA THR A 93 62.81 40.79 8.48
C THR A 93 62.19 41.26 9.80
N ILE A 94 61.67 42.50 9.84
CA ILE A 94 61.08 43.08 11.04
C ILE A 94 59.71 42.45 11.33
N SER A 95 59.55 41.88 12.52
CA SER A 95 58.26 41.37 13.01
C SER A 95 57.46 42.49 13.67
N TRP A 96 56.60 43.17 12.91
CA TRP A 96 55.81 44.33 13.35
C TRP A 96 54.65 44.01 14.34
N GLN A 97 54.66 42.85 14.99
CA GLN A 97 53.51 42.31 15.74
C GLN A 97 53.46 42.79 17.20
N ASP A 98 54.62 43.04 17.81
CA ASP A 98 54.72 43.38 19.24
C ASP A 98 55.63 44.61 19.47
N GLY A 99 55.19 45.54 20.34
CA GLY A 99 56.00 46.68 20.79
C GLY A 99 55.80 47.99 20.00
N SER A 100 56.44 49.04 20.50
CA SER A 100 56.44 50.37 19.88
C SER A 100 57.66 50.54 18.98
N TYR A 101 57.46 51.00 17.75
CA TYR A 101 58.54 51.24 16.78
C TYR A 101 58.85 52.72 16.67
N TYR A 102 60.13 53.03 16.44
CA TYR A 102 60.63 54.39 16.36
C TYR A 102 61.50 54.57 15.11
N LEU A 103 61.35 55.72 14.46
CA LEU A 103 62.16 56.16 13.33
C LEU A 103 63.18 57.19 13.82
N GLN A 104 64.46 56.86 13.69
CA GLN A 104 65.57 57.79 13.86
C GLN A 104 65.99 58.33 12.48
N LEU A 105 66.17 59.65 12.40
CA LEU A 105 66.60 60.35 11.18
C LEU A 105 67.92 61.03 11.41
N GLU A 106 68.81 60.94 10.43
CA GLU A 106 70.12 61.58 10.50
C GLU A 106 70.45 62.20 9.14
N LEU A 107 71.03 63.40 9.15
CA LEU A 107 71.27 64.22 7.97
C LEU A 107 72.76 64.47 7.77
N ASP A 108 73.19 64.32 6.52
CA ASP A 108 74.50 64.72 6.03
C ASP A 108 74.28 65.78 4.95
N VAL A 109 74.68 67.02 5.27
CA VAL A 109 74.41 68.21 4.46
C VAL A 109 75.28 68.25 3.20
N ASP A 110 76.41 67.54 3.20
CA ASP A 110 77.44 67.63 2.15
C ASP A 110 77.66 66.31 1.38
N GLY A 111 76.92 65.25 1.72
CA GLY A 111 77.13 63.92 1.14
C GLY A 111 78.49 63.30 1.53
N SER A 112 79.07 63.77 2.64
CA SER A 112 80.37 63.40 3.19
C SER A 112 80.39 62.13 4.05
N PHE A 113 79.22 61.48 4.21
CA PHE A 113 78.93 60.37 5.13
C PHE A 113 79.02 60.71 6.63
N ASN A 114 79.12 61.99 6.99
CA ASN A 114 79.05 62.48 8.37
C ASN A 114 77.60 62.85 8.72
N TYR A 115 76.89 61.92 9.35
CA TYR A 115 75.48 62.11 9.70
C TYR A 115 75.31 62.76 11.07
N VAL A 116 74.48 63.80 11.13
CA VAL A 116 74.03 64.43 12.37
C VAL A 116 72.65 63.88 12.74
N ASN A 117 72.49 63.44 13.98
CA ASN A 117 71.21 62.93 14.48
C ASN A 117 70.18 64.06 14.61
N LEU A 118 69.03 63.91 13.92
CA LEU A 118 67.93 64.88 13.90
C LEU A 118 66.82 64.53 14.91
N GLY A 119 66.95 63.42 15.63
CA GLY A 119 66.01 62.96 16.63
C GLY A 119 65.36 61.61 16.29
N VAL A 120 64.62 61.09 17.27
CA VAL A 120 63.91 59.82 17.22
C VAL A 120 62.43 60.09 17.46
N THR A 121 61.56 59.61 16.55
CA THR A 121 60.11 59.81 16.65
C THR A 121 59.40 58.47 16.63
N GLN A 122 58.37 58.29 17.47
CA GLN A 122 57.57 57.07 17.46
C GLN A 122 56.76 56.97 16.17
N MET A 123 56.79 55.79 15.54
CA MET A 123 55.92 55.47 14.42
C MET A 123 54.52 55.12 14.93
N LEU A 124 53.54 55.95 14.58
CA LEU A 124 52.14 55.65 14.83
C LEU A 124 51.55 54.88 13.65
N SER A 125 50.59 54.01 13.93
CA SER A 125 49.89 53.25 12.89
C SER A 125 49.16 54.18 11.94
N VAL A 126 49.38 54.01 10.63
CA VAL A 126 48.57 54.68 9.60
C VAL A 126 47.14 54.11 9.58
N PRO A 127 46.11 54.87 9.16
CA PRO A 127 44.74 54.37 9.11
C PRO A 127 44.56 53.06 8.32
N TYR A 128 45.35 52.86 7.26
CA TYR A 128 45.39 51.61 6.49
C TYR A 128 45.90 50.41 7.32
N ALA A 129 46.85 50.64 8.24
CA ALA A 129 47.38 49.62 9.14
C ALA A 129 46.41 49.33 10.30
N LEU A 130 45.64 50.32 10.78
CA LEU A 130 44.60 50.07 11.80
C LEU A 130 43.50 49.12 11.31
N HIS A 131 43.24 49.09 10.01
CA HIS A 131 42.29 48.17 9.37
C HIS A 131 42.75 46.70 9.36
N THR A 132 44.02 46.42 9.69
CA THR A 132 44.54 45.05 9.81
C THR A 132 44.32 44.46 11.21
N LYS A 133 44.11 45.28 12.25
CA LYS A 133 43.73 44.83 13.59
C LYS A 133 42.33 44.18 13.61
N THR A 134 41.44 44.61 12.73
CA THR A 134 40.14 43.95 12.47
C THR A 134 40.25 42.73 11.56
N ALA A 135 41.29 42.64 10.72
CA ALA A 135 41.53 41.48 9.84
C ALA A 135 42.21 40.30 10.56
N GLU A 136 43.06 40.56 11.57
CA GLU A 136 43.66 39.50 12.40
C GLU A 136 42.64 38.87 13.35
N GLN A 137 41.68 39.67 13.86
CA GLN A 137 40.50 39.11 14.51
C GLN A 137 39.62 38.30 13.55
N ALA A 138 39.66 38.54 12.23
CA ALA A 138 38.91 37.74 11.26
C ALA A 138 39.53 36.37 10.94
N VAL A 139 40.80 36.14 11.28
CA VAL A 139 41.45 34.81 11.14
C VAL A 139 41.14 33.94 12.35
N THR A 140 41.04 34.51 13.55
CA THR A 140 40.57 33.81 14.76
C THR A 140 39.03 33.76 14.84
N ALA A 141 38.32 34.69 14.18
CA ALA A 141 36.86 34.68 14.08
C ALA A 141 36.31 33.82 12.94
N LYS A 142 37.16 33.18 12.13
CA LYS A 142 36.72 32.15 11.17
C LYS A 142 36.34 30.81 11.82
N THR A 143 36.46 30.71 13.14
CA THR A 143 35.94 29.58 13.93
C THR A 143 34.93 29.96 15.01
N SER A 144 34.70 31.25 15.30
CA SER A 144 33.81 31.67 16.41
C SER A 144 32.39 32.07 16.00
N ASP A 145 32.08 32.18 14.70
CA ASP A 145 30.69 32.31 14.23
C ASP A 145 30.11 30.98 13.71
N LYS A 146 30.69 29.85 14.13
CA LYS A 146 30.09 28.53 13.93
C LYS A 146 29.47 28.06 15.24
N TRP A 147 28.20 28.39 15.35
CA TRP A 147 27.21 27.66 16.12
C TRP A 147 27.45 27.55 17.65
N ILE A 148 27.00 28.56 18.37
CA ILE A 148 26.80 28.66 19.84
C ILE A 148 25.63 27.79 20.32
N ASP A 149 25.70 27.22 21.52
CA ASP A 149 24.65 26.39 22.16
C ASP A 149 23.22 26.76 21.68
N GLY A 150 22.59 25.87 20.91
CA GLY A 150 21.46 26.24 20.03
C GLY A 150 21.81 26.43 18.55
N ALA A 151 22.84 25.75 18.05
CA ALA A 151 23.29 25.96 16.68
C ALA A 151 23.80 24.67 15.99
N PRO A 152 23.26 24.31 14.80
CA PRO A 152 23.62 23.13 14.03
C PRO A 152 25.08 22.91 13.71
N ILE A 153 25.59 21.81 14.23
CA ILE A 153 26.88 21.25 13.85
C ILE A 153 26.85 20.84 12.36
N ILE A 154 27.31 21.68 11.43
CA ILE A 154 27.88 21.16 10.17
C ILE A 154 29.30 20.71 10.48
N GLN A 155 29.41 19.59 11.18
CA GLN A 155 30.69 18.89 11.35
C GLN A 155 31.10 18.35 9.99
N SER A 156 32.35 18.62 9.59
CA SER A 156 32.97 17.90 8.49
C SER A 156 33.80 16.76 9.09
N GLY A 157 33.86 15.62 8.41
CA GLY A 157 34.55 14.42 8.88
C GLY A 157 34.51 13.31 7.85
N THR A 158 35.16 12.19 8.16
CA THR A 158 35.16 10.98 7.34
C THR A 158 34.29 9.91 7.99
N LEU A 159 33.67 9.07 7.17
CA LEU A 159 32.94 7.90 7.65
C LEU A 159 33.87 7.02 8.51
N GLY A 160 33.41 6.59 9.69
CA GLY A 160 34.21 5.81 10.65
C GLY A 160 35.31 6.61 11.36
N GLY A 161 35.44 7.91 11.11
CA GLY A 161 36.42 8.81 11.74
C GLY A 161 35.75 9.91 12.57
N GLY A 162 36.57 10.70 13.28
CA GLY A 162 36.11 11.86 14.06
C GLY A 162 35.82 11.58 15.54
N LYS A 163 35.48 12.64 16.27
CA LYS A 163 35.18 12.60 17.71
C LYS A 163 33.90 11.79 17.95
N VAL A 164 33.94 10.88 18.92
CA VAL A 164 32.74 10.16 19.39
C VAL A 164 31.71 11.17 19.91
N LEU A 165 30.44 10.99 19.55
CA LEU A 165 29.38 11.86 19.99
C LEU A 165 29.25 11.84 21.52
N ASP A 166 29.41 13.01 22.15
CA ASP A 166 29.12 13.20 23.57
C ASP A 166 27.59 13.22 23.80
N PHE A 167 27.13 12.84 24.99
CA PHE A 167 25.69 12.86 25.31
C PHE A 167 25.11 14.28 25.18
N LEU A 168 24.16 14.46 24.26
CA LEU A 168 23.55 15.76 23.94
C LEU A 168 22.46 16.22 24.93
N GLY A 169 22.07 15.38 25.91
CA GLY A 169 20.97 15.70 26.82
C GLY A 169 19.59 15.41 26.24
N ASN A 170 18.56 15.98 26.87
CA ASN A 170 17.20 16.01 26.34
C ASN A 170 16.97 17.39 25.70
N GLY A 171 16.21 17.49 24.62
CA GLY A 171 15.94 18.79 24.03
C GLY A 171 15.48 18.75 22.58
N VAL A 172 15.46 19.92 21.95
CA VAL A 172 15.30 20.11 20.51
C VAL A 172 16.69 20.33 19.93
N ASN A 173 17.13 19.44 19.06
CA ASN A 173 18.51 19.41 18.57
C ASN A 173 18.53 19.24 17.05
N LEU A 174 19.61 19.71 16.43
CA LEU A 174 19.99 19.37 15.05
C LEU A 174 21.39 18.76 15.10
N LEU A 175 21.51 17.50 14.69
CA LEU A 175 22.75 16.75 14.72
C LEU A 175 23.05 16.21 13.32
N TRP A 176 24.20 16.59 12.80
CA TRP A 176 24.87 15.85 11.75
C TRP A 176 26.09 15.16 12.37
N TYR A 177 26.13 13.83 12.29
CA TYR A 177 27.20 13.01 12.86
C TYR A 177 27.99 12.34 11.73
N PRO A 178 29.14 12.92 11.32
CA PRO A 178 29.89 12.45 10.14
C PRO A 178 30.39 11.02 10.26
N HIS A 179 30.73 10.55 11.48
CA HIS A 179 31.24 9.20 11.71
C HIS A 179 30.30 8.13 11.13
N ASN A 180 28.99 8.35 11.29
CA ASN A 180 27.96 7.45 10.77
C ASN A 180 27.29 8.04 9.52
N ALA A 181 27.70 9.21 9.02
CA ALA A 181 26.95 9.99 8.03
C ALA A 181 25.44 10.11 8.38
N ALA A 182 25.15 10.27 9.67
CA ALA A 182 23.79 10.24 10.20
C ALA A 182 23.27 11.66 10.46
N PHE A 183 22.00 11.90 10.12
CA PHE A 183 21.33 13.18 10.34
C PHE A 183 20.13 13.00 11.28
N ARG A 184 20.00 13.90 12.25
CA ARG A 184 18.91 13.95 13.23
C ARG A 184 18.39 15.37 13.40
N ALA A 185 17.08 15.57 13.35
CA ALA A 185 16.47 16.89 13.57
C ALA A 185 15.16 16.80 14.36
N GLY A 186 15.00 17.59 15.42
CA GLY A 186 13.77 17.62 16.21
C GLY A 186 14.03 17.37 17.69
N SER A 187 13.01 16.91 18.42
CA SER A 187 13.10 16.73 19.87
C SER A 187 13.39 15.29 20.28
N HIS A 188 14.18 15.09 21.33
CA HIS A 188 14.48 13.77 21.87
C HIS A 188 14.66 13.79 23.40
N THR A 189 14.45 12.65 24.02
CA THR A 189 14.73 12.42 25.44
C THR A 189 15.96 11.53 25.60
N GLY A 190 17.13 12.03 25.22
CA GLY A 190 18.42 11.36 25.44
C GLY A 190 18.70 10.15 24.53
N GLN A 191 17.88 9.91 23.51
CA GLN A 191 18.01 8.71 22.66
C GLN A 191 19.03 8.87 21.51
N TRP A 192 19.51 10.08 21.22
CA TRP A 192 20.51 10.31 20.16
C TRP A 192 21.92 10.02 20.65
N THR A 193 22.19 8.74 20.85
CA THR A 193 23.47 8.18 21.28
C THR A 193 24.13 7.42 20.12
N PRO A 194 25.47 7.22 20.11
CA PRO A 194 26.18 6.52 19.04
C PRO A 194 25.55 5.19 18.61
N GLU A 195 25.05 4.41 19.56
CA GLU A 195 24.39 3.12 19.31
C GLU A 195 23.02 3.23 18.63
N ASN A 196 22.37 4.41 18.71
CA ASN A 196 21.09 4.70 18.08
C ASN A 196 21.21 5.50 16.76
N LEU A 197 22.43 5.62 16.24
CA LEU A 197 22.74 6.29 14.98
C LEU A 197 23.12 5.25 13.93
N GLY A 198 22.18 4.78 13.12
CA GLY A 198 22.50 3.91 12.00
C GLY A 198 23.42 4.60 10.98
N ASN A 199 24.33 3.85 10.35
CA ASN A 199 25.16 4.39 9.28
C ASN A 199 24.29 4.89 8.11
N TYR A 200 24.57 6.07 7.58
CA TYR A 200 23.82 6.76 6.53
C TYR A 200 22.32 6.96 6.86
N SER A 201 21.97 7.02 8.15
CA SER A 201 20.57 7.12 8.57
C SER A 201 20.06 8.57 8.62
N PHE A 202 18.78 8.75 8.36
CA PHE A 202 18.08 10.02 8.51
C PHE A 202 16.94 9.85 9.52
N ALA A 203 16.84 10.73 10.52
CA ALA A 203 15.63 10.78 11.34
C ALA A 203 15.24 12.20 11.71
N ALA A 204 13.94 12.50 11.69
CA ALA A 204 13.44 13.81 12.09
C ALA A 204 12.04 13.82 12.71
N GLY A 205 11.84 14.69 13.69
CA GLY A 205 10.61 14.85 14.46
C GLY A 205 10.82 14.60 15.95
N GLN A 206 9.77 14.21 16.69
CA GLN A 206 9.88 13.92 18.14
C GLN A 206 10.24 12.45 18.36
N ASN A 207 11.28 12.17 19.15
CA ASN A 207 11.67 10.83 19.61
C ASN A 207 11.80 9.81 18.47
N THR A 208 12.38 10.23 17.35
CA THR A 208 12.56 9.38 16.17
C THR A 208 13.94 8.71 16.16
N LEU A 209 14.00 7.46 15.70
CA LEU A 209 15.19 6.63 15.73
C LEU A 209 15.45 5.93 14.38
N GLY A 210 16.46 6.38 13.65
CA GLY A 210 16.99 5.70 12.46
C GLY A 210 18.18 4.78 12.83
N LEU A 211 17.90 3.58 13.33
CA LEU A 211 18.92 2.67 13.87
C LEU A 211 19.59 1.82 12.79
N GLY A 212 18.85 1.45 11.74
CA GLY A 212 19.39 0.64 10.66
C GLY A 212 20.37 1.39 9.76
N THR A 213 21.30 0.68 9.13
CA THR A 213 22.13 1.27 8.06
C THR A 213 21.23 1.67 6.88
N TYR A 214 21.37 2.87 6.32
CA TYR A 214 20.49 3.46 5.30
C TYR A 214 19.02 3.66 5.73
N SER A 215 18.73 3.68 7.03
CA SER A 215 17.35 3.80 7.53
C SER A 215 16.82 5.23 7.54
N THR A 216 15.49 5.38 7.46
CA THR A 216 14.81 6.68 7.52
C THR A 216 13.66 6.64 8.54
N ALA A 217 13.64 7.52 9.55
CA ALA A 217 12.56 7.60 10.53
C ALA A 217 11.99 9.03 10.66
N LEU A 218 10.71 9.24 10.36
CA LEU A 218 10.07 10.57 10.39
C LEU A 218 8.79 10.61 11.20
N GLY A 219 8.58 11.69 11.95
CA GLY A 219 7.34 11.98 12.67
C GLY A 219 7.49 11.92 14.19
N ASN A 220 6.64 11.17 14.87
CA ASN A 220 6.53 11.16 16.32
C ASN A 220 6.70 9.73 16.86
N ASN A 221 7.69 9.50 17.72
CA ASN A 221 8.01 8.19 18.32
C ASN A 221 8.19 7.07 17.26
N THR A 222 8.79 7.37 16.11
CA THR A 222 8.99 6.37 15.04
C THR A 222 10.37 5.71 15.10
N LYS A 223 10.46 4.44 14.68
CA LYS A 223 11.69 3.65 14.74
C LYS A 223 11.93 2.88 13.44
N ALA A 224 13.00 3.20 12.74
CA ALA A 224 13.48 2.46 11.57
C ALA A 224 14.71 1.63 11.97
N GLN A 225 14.50 0.35 12.27
CA GLN A 225 15.51 -0.54 12.85
C GLN A 225 16.21 -1.42 11.82
N GLY A 226 15.49 -1.91 10.80
CA GLY A 226 16.08 -2.75 9.76
C GLY A 226 17.04 -1.99 8.85
N ILE A 227 18.01 -2.69 8.25
CA ILE A 227 18.86 -2.12 7.20
C ILE A 227 17.97 -1.65 6.04
N ALA A 228 18.17 -0.43 5.54
CA ALA A 228 17.36 0.20 4.50
C ALA A 228 15.85 0.28 4.83
N SER A 229 15.48 0.27 6.12
CA SER A 229 14.09 0.39 6.54
C SER A 229 13.61 1.84 6.59
N THR A 230 12.31 2.05 6.45
CA THR A 230 11.69 3.39 6.49
C THR A 230 10.47 3.37 7.43
N ALA A 231 10.44 4.26 8.42
CA ALA A 231 9.34 4.44 9.37
C ALA A 231 8.80 5.87 9.33
N LEU A 232 7.50 6.07 9.06
CA LEU A 232 6.88 7.38 8.86
C LEU A 232 5.58 7.52 9.66
N GLY A 233 5.37 8.61 10.40
CA GLY A 233 4.09 8.91 11.06
C GLY A 233 4.18 8.98 12.58
N HIS A 234 3.30 8.29 13.29
CA HIS A 234 3.14 8.37 14.75
C HIS A 234 3.26 6.94 15.33
N PHE A 235 4.25 6.65 16.17
CA PHE A 235 4.54 5.30 16.67
C PHE A 235 4.75 4.22 15.60
N ALA A 236 5.14 4.59 14.37
CA ALA A 236 5.45 3.66 13.30
C ALA A 236 6.81 2.97 13.49
N ASN A 237 6.88 1.65 13.33
CA ASN A 237 8.07 0.84 13.52
C ASN A 237 8.39 -0.05 12.30
N ALA A 238 9.54 0.16 11.68
CA ALA A 238 10.04 -0.65 10.56
C ALA A 238 11.20 -1.53 11.04
N PHE A 239 10.91 -2.78 11.40
CA PHE A 239 11.87 -3.70 12.02
C PHE A 239 12.62 -4.57 11.00
N GLY A 240 11.95 -5.03 9.95
CA GLY A 240 12.56 -5.90 8.94
C GLY A 240 13.56 -5.19 8.02
N VAL A 241 14.49 -5.94 7.43
CA VAL A 241 15.41 -5.40 6.41
C VAL A 241 14.62 -4.92 5.20
N SER A 242 14.91 -3.73 4.68
CA SER A 242 14.21 -3.11 3.54
C SER A 242 12.69 -2.97 3.75
N SER A 243 12.23 -2.86 5.00
CA SER A 243 10.82 -2.73 5.34
C SER A 243 10.33 -1.28 5.32
N LEU A 244 9.01 -1.08 5.16
CA LEU A 244 8.34 0.21 5.21
C LEU A 244 7.18 0.17 6.21
N ALA A 245 7.18 1.02 7.22
CA ALA A 245 6.06 1.25 8.12
C ALA A 245 5.59 2.71 8.00
N ALA A 246 4.33 2.95 7.64
CA ALA A 246 3.80 4.31 7.47
C ALA A 246 2.39 4.48 8.06
N GLY A 247 2.20 5.44 8.96
CA GLY A 247 0.91 5.75 9.57
C GLY A 247 0.98 5.83 11.10
N SER A 248 -0.14 5.55 11.78
CA SER A 248 -0.21 5.56 13.24
C SER A 248 -0.07 4.14 13.77
N SER A 249 0.94 3.86 14.57
CA SER A 249 1.21 2.54 15.18
C SER A 249 1.38 1.40 14.15
N ALA A 250 1.84 1.69 12.93
CA ALA A 250 2.09 0.69 11.91
C ALA A 250 3.40 -0.07 12.20
N GLU A 251 3.42 -1.40 12.04
CA GLU A 251 4.59 -2.25 12.30
C GLU A 251 4.95 -3.16 11.11
N ALA A 252 6.13 -2.97 10.54
CA ALA A 252 6.66 -3.79 9.47
C ALA A 252 7.76 -4.73 10.02
N ASN A 253 7.35 -5.92 10.47
CA ASN A 253 8.21 -6.92 11.13
C ASN A 253 8.96 -7.83 10.14
N GLY A 254 8.37 -8.11 8.97
CA GLY A 254 8.99 -8.97 7.95
C GLY A 254 10.07 -8.27 7.13
N ASP A 255 11.06 -9.01 6.64
CA ASP A 255 12.02 -8.47 5.65
C ASP A 255 11.29 -8.14 4.35
N ALA A 256 11.63 -7.01 3.71
CA ALA A 256 10.98 -6.42 2.55
C ALA A 256 9.46 -6.19 2.73
N SER A 257 8.97 -6.13 3.97
CA SER A 257 7.54 -5.96 4.25
C SER A 257 7.09 -4.51 4.23
N VAL A 258 5.79 -4.29 4.01
CA VAL A 258 5.15 -2.97 3.96
C VAL A 258 3.92 -2.95 4.86
N SER A 259 3.86 -2.05 5.83
CA SER A 259 2.69 -1.84 6.68
C SER A 259 2.24 -0.38 6.62
N ILE A 260 1.02 -0.12 6.15
CA ILE A 260 0.51 1.24 5.95
C ILE A 260 -0.88 1.41 6.57
N GLY A 261 -1.06 2.42 7.42
CA GLY A 261 -2.34 2.82 7.98
C GLY A 261 -2.35 2.92 9.51
N GLU A 262 -3.47 2.58 10.15
CA GLU A 262 -3.62 2.65 11.61
C GLU A 262 -3.50 1.27 12.25
N ALA A 263 -2.53 1.10 13.16
CA ALA A 263 -2.31 -0.15 13.90
C ALA A 263 -2.22 -1.39 12.99
N THR A 264 -1.62 -1.24 11.80
CA THR A 264 -1.38 -2.35 10.89
C THR A 264 -0.09 -3.07 11.27
N VAL A 265 -0.04 -4.39 11.11
CA VAL A 265 1.14 -5.20 11.40
C VAL A 265 1.38 -6.21 10.27
N THR A 266 2.59 -6.20 9.73
CA THR A 266 3.03 -7.16 8.72
C THR A 266 4.18 -8.02 9.24
N LYS A 267 3.96 -9.33 9.42
CA LYS A 267 4.95 -10.23 10.02
C LYS A 267 5.82 -11.00 9.02
N THR A 268 5.31 -11.22 7.81
CA THR A 268 5.89 -12.14 6.84
C THR A 268 6.93 -11.47 5.93
N PHE A 269 7.89 -12.24 5.43
CA PHE A 269 8.77 -11.82 4.33
C PHE A 269 7.97 -11.34 3.11
N ALA A 270 8.30 -10.16 2.61
CA ALA A 270 7.67 -9.48 1.47
C ALA A 270 6.14 -9.36 1.59
N GLY A 271 5.63 -9.31 2.83
CA GLY A 271 4.21 -9.10 3.10
C GLY A 271 3.81 -7.64 2.95
N ILE A 272 2.52 -7.42 2.71
CA ILE A 272 1.92 -6.09 2.67
C ILE A 272 0.65 -6.07 3.54
N ALA A 273 0.54 -5.14 4.48
CA ALA A 273 -0.69 -4.84 5.19
C ALA A 273 -1.11 -3.38 5.00
N LEU A 274 -2.37 -3.15 4.67
CA LEU A 274 -2.97 -1.83 4.47
C LEU A 274 -4.21 -1.65 5.37
N GLY A 275 -4.65 -0.42 5.59
CA GLY A 275 -5.94 -0.13 6.24
C GLY A 275 -5.83 0.11 7.74
N ALA A 276 -6.71 -0.51 8.53
CA ALA A 276 -6.71 -0.34 9.98
C ALA A 276 -6.89 -1.67 10.72
N TYR A 277 -6.12 -1.88 11.80
CA TYR A 277 -6.28 -2.99 12.74
C TYR A 277 -6.44 -4.37 12.04
N ASN A 278 -5.49 -4.73 11.15
CA ASN A 278 -5.53 -6.03 10.49
C ASN A 278 -5.36 -7.17 11.50
N ASN A 279 -5.91 -8.34 11.18
CA ASN A 279 -5.75 -9.54 11.99
C ASN A 279 -4.28 -10.00 11.99
N VAL A 280 -3.72 -10.17 13.18
CA VAL A 280 -2.32 -10.54 13.42
C VAL A 280 -2.18 -11.91 14.08
N GLN A 281 -3.19 -12.77 13.99
CA GLN A 281 -3.14 -14.11 14.59
C GLN A 281 -2.30 -15.11 13.78
N ASP A 282 -1.78 -14.70 12.62
CA ASP A 282 -0.78 -15.49 11.90
C ASP A 282 0.52 -15.60 12.68
N ASN A 283 1.19 -16.73 12.48
CA ASN A 283 2.45 -17.06 13.14
C ASN A 283 3.48 -17.54 12.11
N PRO A 284 3.98 -16.67 11.22
CA PRO A 284 5.06 -17.03 10.31
C PRO A 284 6.34 -17.32 11.10
N GLU A 285 7.18 -18.20 10.57
CA GLU A 285 8.45 -18.57 11.21
C GLU A 285 9.50 -17.47 11.03
N GLY A 286 9.39 -16.37 11.78
CA GLY A 286 10.33 -15.26 11.66
C GLY A 286 10.16 -14.42 10.38
N SER A 287 11.08 -13.47 10.19
CA SER A 287 10.94 -12.37 9.22
C SER A 287 11.60 -12.62 7.85
N ALA A 288 12.49 -13.60 7.74
CA ALA A 288 13.39 -13.78 6.59
C ALA A 288 12.82 -14.69 5.49
N LYS A 289 13.29 -14.49 4.25
CA LYS A 289 12.87 -15.27 3.06
C LYS A 289 13.01 -16.78 3.21
N VAL A 290 14.05 -17.25 3.90
CA VAL A 290 14.34 -18.69 4.08
C VAL A 290 13.21 -19.42 4.83
N ASN A 291 12.45 -18.70 5.66
CA ASN A 291 11.36 -19.28 6.43
C ASN A 291 9.99 -19.06 5.79
N ALA A 292 9.94 -18.56 4.56
CA ALA A 292 8.70 -18.27 3.86
C ALA A 292 7.90 -19.55 3.58
N LYS A 293 6.62 -19.57 3.97
CA LYS A 293 5.72 -20.72 3.80
C LYS A 293 4.58 -20.44 2.83
N PRO A 294 4.02 -21.47 2.17
CA PRO A 294 2.83 -21.32 1.32
C PRO A 294 1.62 -20.70 2.05
N THR A 295 1.54 -20.87 3.37
CA THR A 295 0.46 -20.37 4.23
C THR A 295 0.69 -18.97 4.79
N ASP A 296 1.80 -18.31 4.46
CA ASP A 296 2.06 -16.94 4.91
C ASP A 296 1.05 -15.96 4.31
N ARG A 297 0.53 -15.05 5.12
CA ARG A 297 -0.30 -13.93 4.63
C ARG A 297 0.58 -12.85 4.00
N ILE A 298 0.66 -12.83 2.68
CA ILE A 298 1.52 -11.90 1.94
C ILE A 298 0.83 -10.59 1.55
N PHE A 299 -0.51 -10.56 1.57
CA PHE A 299 -1.27 -9.33 1.35
C PHE A 299 -2.50 -9.31 2.25
N GLN A 300 -2.69 -8.22 2.99
CA GLN A 300 -3.77 -8.04 3.94
C GLN A 300 -4.35 -6.63 3.83
N ILE A 301 -5.66 -6.51 3.87
CA ILE A 301 -6.34 -5.21 4.07
C ILE A 301 -7.13 -5.30 5.37
N GLY A 302 -6.64 -4.61 6.40
CA GLY A 302 -7.29 -4.49 7.69
C GLY A 302 -8.51 -3.57 7.63
N ASN A 303 -9.60 -4.02 8.22
CA ASN A 303 -10.82 -3.24 8.44
C ASN A 303 -11.33 -3.35 9.89
N GLY A 304 -10.42 -3.67 10.82
CA GLY A 304 -10.73 -3.67 12.24
C GLY A 304 -10.97 -2.26 12.77
N LEU A 305 -11.59 -2.16 13.94
CA LEU A 305 -11.94 -0.88 14.57
C LEU A 305 -11.11 -0.57 15.83
N SER A 306 -10.43 -1.58 16.39
CA SER A 306 -9.61 -1.43 17.59
C SER A 306 -8.66 -2.61 17.75
N SER A 307 -7.73 -2.52 18.70
CA SER A 307 -6.85 -3.63 19.10
C SER A 307 -7.60 -4.86 19.64
N GLN A 308 -8.87 -4.72 20.02
CA GLN A 308 -9.74 -5.81 20.50
C GLN A 308 -10.63 -6.38 19.38
N SER A 309 -10.71 -5.70 18.24
CA SER A 309 -11.58 -6.04 17.11
C SER A 309 -10.80 -5.99 15.81
N LEU A 310 -9.74 -6.80 15.75
CA LEU A 310 -8.93 -6.98 14.56
C LEU A 310 -9.72 -7.74 13.49
N SER A 311 -9.58 -7.34 12.23
CA SER A 311 -10.26 -7.99 11.11
C SER A 311 -9.56 -7.68 9.79
N ASN A 312 -9.54 -8.66 8.89
CA ASN A 312 -9.16 -8.50 7.50
C ASN A 312 -10.38 -8.49 6.57
N ALA A 313 -10.45 -7.47 5.71
CA ALA A 313 -11.36 -7.44 4.57
C ALA A 313 -10.85 -8.33 3.42
N VAL A 314 -9.53 -8.40 3.23
CA VAL A 314 -8.86 -9.21 2.22
C VAL A 314 -7.64 -9.88 2.84
N THR A 315 -7.43 -11.16 2.54
CA THR A 315 -6.22 -11.92 2.86
C THR A 315 -5.76 -12.67 1.61
N ILE A 316 -4.49 -12.58 1.24
CA ILE A 316 -3.89 -13.42 0.20
C ILE A 316 -2.72 -14.18 0.80
N LEU A 317 -2.73 -15.49 0.62
CA LEU A 317 -1.66 -16.38 1.04
C LEU A 317 -0.58 -16.50 -0.04
N ARG A 318 0.63 -16.86 0.36
CA ARG A 318 1.77 -17.03 -0.56
C ARG A 318 1.52 -18.09 -1.64
N ASN A 319 0.68 -19.08 -1.38
CA ASN A 319 0.27 -20.09 -2.35
C ASN A 319 -0.72 -19.58 -3.43
N GLY A 320 -1.18 -18.32 -3.34
CA GLY A 320 -2.11 -17.71 -4.29
C GLY A 320 -3.58 -17.78 -3.87
N ASN A 321 -3.91 -18.43 -2.75
CA ASN A 321 -5.28 -18.47 -2.25
C ASN A 321 -5.69 -17.10 -1.69
N MET A 322 -6.87 -16.63 -2.08
CA MET A 322 -7.44 -15.34 -1.68
C MET A 322 -8.70 -15.55 -0.84
N GLY A 323 -8.76 -14.87 0.31
CA GLY A 323 -9.93 -14.73 1.16
C GLY A 323 -10.51 -13.32 1.07
N ILE A 324 -11.82 -13.19 0.85
CA ILE A 324 -12.53 -11.90 0.84
C ILE A 324 -13.70 -11.91 1.83
N GLY A 325 -13.74 -10.89 2.70
CA GLY A 325 -14.82 -10.63 3.64
C GLY A 325 -14.81 -11.53 4.88
N HIS A 326 -15.41 -11.05 5.98
CA HIS A 326 -15.60 -11.78 7.25
C HIS A 326 -14.35 -12.50 7.77
N ASP A 327 -13.17 -11.85 7.70
CA ASP A 327 -11.94 -12.39 8.27
C ASP A 327 -11.60 -13.81 7.76
N VAL A 328 -11.72 -14.04 6.44
CA VAL A 328 -11.20 -15.28 5.83
C VAL A 328 -9.67 -15.24 5.85
N LEU A 329 -9.11 -15.81 6.91
CA LEU A 329 -7.68 -15.74 7.22
C LEU A 329 -6.85 -16.88 6.61
N VAL A 330 -7.48 -18.02 6.33
CA VAL A 330 -6.83 -19.24 5.84
C VAL A 330 -7.63 -19.79 4.65
N PRO A 331 -7.67 -19.07 3.51
CA PRO A 331 -8.39 -19.54 2.34
C PRO A 331 -7.79 -20.85 1.83
N THR A 332 -8.67 -21.82 1.57
CA THR A 332 -8.33 -23.19 1.12
C THR A 332 -8.43 -23.34 -0.40
N HIS A 333 -9.17 -22.45 -1.07
CA HIS A 333 -9.27 -22.38 -2.53
C HIS A 333 -8.67 -21.07 -3.07
N THR A 334 -8.52 -20.99 -4.39
CA THR A 334 -8.06 -19.77 -5.08
C THR A 334 -8.86 -18.54 -4.66
N LEU A 335 -10.17 -18.69 -4.43
CA LEU A 335 -11.04 -17.63 -3.93
C LEU A 335 -12.07 -18.20 -2.93
N ASP A 336 -11.88 -17.90 -1.64
CA ASP A 336 -12.86 -18.15 -0.58
C ASP A 336 -13.52 -16.81 -0.19
N ILE A 337 -14.85 -16.77 -0.19
CA ILE A 337 -15.63 -15.59 0.21
C ILE A 337 -16.32 -15.90 1.54
N GLY A 338 -15.98 -15.17 2.60
CA GLY A 338 -16.50 -15.39 3.97
C GLY A 338 -17.95 -14.96 4.17
N ALA A 339 -18.67 -14.69 3.08
CA ALA A 339 -19.99 -14.11 3.03
C ALA A 339 -20.72 -14.54 1.75
N ARG A 340 -21.87 -13.92 1.48
CA ARG A 340 -22.56 -14.06 0.19
C ARG A 340 -21.80 -13.31 -0.89
N ALA A 341 -21.32 -14.04 -1.89
CA ALA A 341 -20.90 -13.44 -3.15
C ALA A 341 -22.12 -12.86 -3.88
N ARG A 342 -22.01 -11.62 -4.35
CA ARG A 342 -23.02 -11.03 -5.22
C ARG A 342 -22.37 -10.58 -6.51
N ILE A 343 -22.63 -11.32 -7.59
CA ILE A 343 -22.25 -10.91 -8.94
C ILE A 343 -23.44 -10.12 -9.48
N ARG A 344 -23.37 -8.79 -9.38
CA ARG A 344 -24.39 -7.88 -9.89
C ARG A 344 -23.99 -7.41 -11.25
N HIS A 345 -24.91 -7.48 -12.20
CA HIS A 345 -24.97 -6.45 -13.24
C HIS A 345 -25.75 -5.21 -12.71
N SER A 346 -26.75 -5.38 -11.81
CA SER A 346 -27.54 -4.26 -11.18
C SER A 346 -28.22 -4.58 -9.81
N ALA A 347 -29.19 -3.77 -9.35
CA ALA A 347 -29.45 -3.54 -7.91
C ALA A 347 -30.40 -4.50 -7.14
N GLN A 348 -31.19 -5.39 -7.74
CA GLN A 348 -32.43 -5.89 -7.11
C GLN A 348 -32.47 -7.36 -6.62
N SER A 349 -31.58 -8.28 -7.02
CA SER A 349 -31.57 -9.66 -6.49
C SER A 349 -30.15 -10.23 -6.21
N ALA A 350 -30.08 -11.33 -5.43
CA ALA A 350 -28.84 -12.02 -5.02
C ALA A 350 -28.83 -13.47 -5.53
N GLY A 351 -27.90 -13.80 -6.41
CA GLY A 351 -27.84 -15.07 -7.12
C GLY A 351 -26.83 -15.01 -8.25
N ILE A 352 -26.81 -16.05 -9.08
CA ILE A 352 -25.98 -16.10 -10.29
C ILE A 352 -26.85 -15.60 -11.44
N TYR A 353 -26.45 -14.47 -12.01
CA TYR A 353 -27.07 -13.92 -13.21
C TYR A 353 -26.46 -14.56 -14.45
N PHE A 354 -27.30 -14.96 -15.41
CA PHE A 354 -26.88 -15.39 -16.75
C PHE A 354 -27.38 -14.34 -17.75
N ASP A 355 -26.45 -13.63 -18.40
CA ASP A 355 -26.73 -12.69 -19.49
C ASP A 355 -26.17 -13.21 -20.83
N GLY A 356 -26.93 -13.02 -21.92
CA GLY A 356 -26.58 -13.57 -23.25
C GLY A 356 -27.74 -13.82 -24.23
N SER A 357 -28.95 -13.30 -23.97
CA SER A 357 -30.11 -13.40 -24.90
C SER A 357 -30.34 -12.06 -25.60
N GLU A 358 -30.39 -12.05 -26.93
CA GLU A 358 -30.61 -10.86 -27.78
C GLU A 358 -31.99 -10.19 -27.62
N ILE A 359 -32.83 -10.72 -26.71
CA ILE A 359 -34.18 -10.26 -26.39
C ILE A 359 -34.34 -10.41 -24.87
N THR A 360 -34.65 -9.31 -24.19
CA THR A 360 -34.50 -9.10 -22.74
C THR A 360 -35.28 -10.07 -21.84
N GLN A 361 -34.64 -10.51 -20.74
CA GLN A 361 -35.06 -10.41 -19.32
C GLN A 361 -34.39 -11.50 -18.45
N ASP A 362 -33.44 -11.06 -17.61
CA ASP A 362 -32.80 -11.69 -16.45
C ASP A 362 -33.09 -13.18 -16.22
N ALA A 363 -32.15 -14.04 -16.63
CA ALA A 363 -32.06 -15.40 -16.12
C ALA A 363 -31.29 -15.37 -14.79
N PHE A 364 -31.97 -15.76 -13.70
CA PHE A 364 -31.44 -15.70 -12.34
C PHE A 364 -31.68 -17.01 -11.61
N VAL A 365 -30.62 -17.56 -11.03
CA VAL A 365 -30.72 -18.69 -10.08
C VAL A 365 -30.45 -18.16 -8.68
N GLY A 366 -31.42 -18.34 -7.79
CA GLY A 366 -31.29 -17.85 -6.43
C GLY A 366 -32.53 -18.08 -5.58
N MET A 367 -32.58 -17.38 -4.45
CA MET A 367 -33.65 -17.51 -3.47
C MET A 367 -34.87 -16.69 -3.92
N LYS A 368 -36.04 -17.34 -3.97
CA LYS A 368 -37.35 -16.68 -4.13
C LYS A 368 -37.85 -16.12 -2.81
N GLN A 369 -37.71 -16.91 -1.75
CA GLN A 369 -38.00 -16.59 -0.35
C GLN A 369 -36.97 -17.30 0.53
N ASN A 370 -37.07 -17.19 1.85
CA ASN A 370 -36.12 -17.83 2.76
C ASN A 370 -36.07 -19.35 2.65
N ASP A 371 -37.17 -19.98 2.23
CA ASP A 371 -37.33 -21.43 2.11
C ASP A 371 -37.59 -21.89 0.67
N GLN A 372 -37.37 -21.03 -0.32
CA GLN A 372 -37.61 -21.32 -1.74
C GLN A 372 -36.42 -20.94 -2.59
N VAL A 373 -35.91 -21.89 -3.38
CA VAL A 373 -34.82 -21.69 -4.34
C VAL A 373 -35.30 -22.04 -5.75
N GLY A 374 -34.86 -21.28 -6.75
CA GLY A 374 -35.33 -21.54 -8.10
C GLY A 374 -34.66 -20.75 -9.23
N PHE A 375 -35.32 -20.79 -10.38
CA PHE A 375 -34.97 -20.16 -11.64
C PHE A 375 -36.00 -19.08 -11.96
N TYR A 376 -35.53 -17.85 -12.10
CA TYR A 376 -36.29 -16.69 -12.54
C TYR A 376 -35.90 -16.37 -13.99
N LEU A 377 -36.88 -16.35 -14.90
CA LEU A 377 -36.66 -16.19 -16.33
C LEU A 377 -37.84 -15.41 -16.94
N GLY A 378 -37.55 -14.35 -17.70
CA GLY A 378 -38.60 -13.58 -18.36
C GLY A 378 -39.58 -12.92 -17.39
N GLY A 379 -39.07 -12.31 -16.32
CA GLY A 379 -39.86 -11.50 -15.38
C GLY A 379 -40.65 -12.27 -14.33
N MET A 380 -40.45 -13.59 -14.23
CA MET A 380 -41.15 -14.42 -13.25
C MET A 380 -40.38 -15.68 -12.87
N TRP A 381 -40.74 -16.27 -11.73
CA TRP A 381 -40.19 -17.54 -11.27
C TRP A 381 -40.79 -18.70 -12.08
N ARG A 382 -39.97 -19.35 -12.91
CA ARG A 382 -40.42 -20.46 -13.78
C ARG A 382 -40.38 -21.82 -13.11
N LEU A 383 -39.40 -22.00 -12.23
CA LEU A 383 -39.19 -23.24 -11.48
C LEU A 383 -38.67 -22.86 -10.08
N TRP A 384 -39.24 -23.42 -9.03
CA TRP A 384 -38.65 -23.35 -7.70
C TRP A 384 -39.06 -24.57 -6.86
N VAL A 385 -38.27 -24.87 -5.84
CA VAL A 385 -38.57 -25.90 -4.85
C VAL A 385 -38.54 -25.28 -3.46
N ASP A 386 -39.45 -25.72 -2.59
CA ASP A 386 -39.43 -25.34 -1.19
C ASP A 386 -38.70 -26.36 -0.30
N LYS A 387 -38.53 -26.03 0.98
CA LYS A 387 -37.89 -26.92 1.97
C LYS A 387 -38.65 -28.24 2.21
N GLN A 388 -39.91 -28.33 1.81
CA GLN A 388 -40.74 -29.53 1.91
C GLN A 388 -40.61 -30.45 0.69
N GLY A 389 -39.86 -30.02 -0.33
CA GLY A 389 -39.69 -30.73 -1.58
C GLY A 389 -40.85 -30.55 -2.56
N LEU A 390 -41.77 -29.61 -2.30
CA LEU A 390 -42.79 -29.23 -3.27
C LEU A 390 -42.15 -28.38 -4.36
N GLY A 391 -42.22 -28.86 -5.60
CA GLY A 391 -41.76 -28.15 -6.78
C GLY A 391 -42.90 -27.40 -7.44
N TYR A 392 -42.66 -26.13 -7.79
CA TYR A 392 -43.52 -25.35 -8.67
C TYR A 392 -42.91 -25.24 -10.06
N VAL A 393 -43.73 -25.46 -11.08
CA VAL A 393 -43.41 -25.21 -12.49
C VAL A 393 -44.52 -24.33 -13.05
N ASP A 394 -44.17 -23.19 -13.62
CA ASP A 394 -45.13 -22.17 -14.10
C ASP A 394 -46.03 -22.65 -15.27
N SER A 395 -45.57 -23.64 -16.03
CA SER A 395 -46.30 -24.25 -17.13
C SER A 395 -46.30 -25.78 -17.02
N GLY A 396 -46.12 -26.50 -18.12
CA GLY A 396 -46.06 -27.95 -18.14
C GLY A 396 -44.64 -28.51 -18.15
N ILE A 397 -44.52 -29.76 -17.74
CA ILE A 397 -43.36 -30.60 -18.04
C ILE A 397 -43.66 -31.34 -19.34
N LEU A 398 -42.94 -31.02 -20.41
CA LEU A 398 -43.04 -31.76 -21.67
C LEU A 398 -42.35 -33.11 -21.52
N GLN A 399 -43.10 -34.20 -21.72
CA GLN A 399 -42.57 -35.56 -21.70
C GLN A 399 -42.36 -36.05 -23.14
N THR A 400 -41.10 -36.31 -23.51
CA THR A 400 -40.77 -36.77 -24.86
C THR A 400 -41.39 -38.13 -25.16
N SER A 401 -42.16 -38.22 -26.24
CA SER A 401 -42.97 -39.41 -26.57
C SER A 401 -42.81 -39.87 -28.03
N ASP A 402 -41.76 -39.41 -28.73
CA ASP A 402 -41.49 -39.70 -30.14
C ASP A 402 -41.31 -41.21 -30.41
N ARG A 403 -41.91 -41.73 -31.49
CA ARG A 403 -41.83 -43.15 -31.88
C ARG A 403 -40.39 -43.63 -32.05
N ARG A 404 -39.47 -42.79 -32.52
CA ARG A 404 -38.06 -43.13 -32.77
C ARG A 404 -37.28 -43.44 -31.49
N LEU A 405 -37.78 -42.97 -30.35
CA LEU A 405 -37.17 -43.22 -29.03
C LEU A 405 -37.76 -44.45 -28.33
N LYS A 406 -38.64 -45.20 -29.01
CA LYS A 406 -39.40 -46.33 -28.45
C LYS A 406 -39.29 -47.58 -29.33
N ARG A 407 -39.41 -48.75 -28.73
CA ARG A 407 -39.38 -50.07 -29.40
C ARG A 407 -40.32 -51.03 -28.69
N ASN A 408 -40.61 -52.17 -29.32
CA ASN A 408 -41.40 -53.27 -28.75
C ASN A 408 -42.80 -52.82 -28.26
N PHE A 409 -43.61 -52.28 -29.17
CA PHE A 409 -44.97 -51.82 -28.85
C PHE A 409 -45.92 -53.01 -28.62
N THR A 410 -46.55 -53.04 -27.45
CA THR A 410 -47.65 -53.96 -27.11
C THR A 410 -48.90 -53.16 -26.77
N SER A 411 -50.05 -53.60 -27.27
CA SER A 411 -51.33 -52.98 -26.92
C SER A 411 -51.63 -53.22 -25.43
N LEU A 412 -52.23 -52.22 -24.78
CA LEU A 412 -52.75 -52.39 -23.43
C LEU A 412 -54.12 -53.06 -23.50
N SER A 413 -54.40 -53.96 -22.56
CA SER A 413 -55.67 -54.68 -22.43
C SER A 413 -56.01 -54.84 -20.96
N GLU A 414 -57.28 -55.17 -20.69
CA GLU A 414 -57.81 -55.36 -19.34
C GLU A 414 -57.73 -54.07 -18.50
N SER A 415 -57.59 -52.92 -19.15
CA SER A 415 -57.31 -51.66 -18.47
C SER A 415 -58.50 -51.22 -17.62
N LEU A 416 -59.73 -51.45 -18.09
CA LEU A 416 -60.95 -51.20 -17.31
C LEU A 416 -60.96 -52.06 -16.06
N SER A 417 -60.74 -53.36 -16.19
CA SER A 417 -60.78 -54.29 -15.04
C SER A 417 -59.71 -53.97 -13.99
N LYS A 418 -58.49 -53.63 -14.42
CA LYS A 418 -57.39 -53.28 -13.52
C LYS A 418 -57.62 -51.92 -12.85
N LEU A 419 -58.08 -50.91 -13.58
CA LEU A 419 -58.42 -49.61 -13.01
C LEU A 419 -59.61 -49.69 -12.05
N SER A 420 -60.62 -50.52 -12.34
CA SER A 420 -61.76 -50.76 -11.44
C SER A 420 -61.38 -51.49 -10.16
N ALA A 421 -60.23 -52.18 -10.13
CA ALA A 421 -59.70 -52.82 -8.93
C ALA A 421 -58.86 -51.88 -8.05
N LEU A 422 -58.50 -50.67 -8.55
CA LEU A 422 -57.82 -49.66 -7.75
C LEU A 422 -58.78 -48.90 -6.85
N GLN A 423 -58.33 -48.58 -5.64
CA GLN A 423 -59.06 -47.74 -4.69
C GLN A 423 -58.37 -46.38 -4.54
N GLY A 424 -59.14 -45.30 -4.62
CA GLY A 424 -58.68 -43.95 -4.28
C GLY A 424 -58.79 -43.70 -2.78
N TYR A 425 -57.78 -43.01 -2.22
CA TYR A 425 -57.70 -42.71 -0.79
C TYR A 425 -57.53 -41.21 -0.54
N ASN A 426 -58.13 -40.75 0.55
CA ASN A 426 -57.72 -39.50 1.20
C ASN A 426 -56.75 -39.85 2.34
N TYR A 427 -55.67 -39.09 2.47
CA TYR A 427 -54.65 -39.34 3.48
C TYR A 427 -54.00 -38.05 3.98
N TYR A 428 -53.30 -38.16 5.10
CA TYR A 428 -52.44 -37.13 5.66
C TYR A 428 -51.01 -37.65 5.67
N TRP A 429 -50.04 -36.80 5.40
CA TRP A 429 -48.64 -37.17 5.53
C TRP A 429 -48.28 -37.38 7.01
N ARG A 430 -47.63 -38.50 7.32
CA ARG A 430 -47.05 -38.72 8.67
C ARG A 430 -45.86 -37.82 8.94
N ASP A 431 -45.14 -37.45 7.88
CA ASP A 431 -44.02 -36.52 7.95
C ASP A 431 -44.56 -35.11 8.15
N THR A 432 -44.29 -34.53 9.33
CA THR A 432 -44.73 -33.19 9.72
C THR A 432 -44.10 -32.08 8.88
N LEU A 433 -43.04 -32.38 8.14
CA LEU A 433 -42.44 -31.44 7.21
C LEU A 433 -43.26 -31.32 5.93
N LYS A 434 -44.05 -32.33 5.54
CA LYS A 434 -44.90 -32.23 4.34
C LYS A 434 -46.20 -31.48 4.62
N ASP A 435 -46.95 -31.19 3.55
CA ASP A 435 -48.27 -30.57 3.65
C ASP A 435 -49.20 -31.41 4.56
N GLN A 436 -49.69 -30.79 5.64
CA GLN A 436 -50.55 -31.44 6.63
C GLN A 436 -52.04 -31.34 6.28
N THR A 437 -52.38 -30.74 5.15
CA THR A 437 -53.76 -30.75 4.64
C THR A 437 -54.11 -32.10 4.02
N ILE A 438 -55.42 -32.35 3.85
CA ILE A 438 -55.91 -33.58 3.25
C ILE A 438 -55.39 -33.73 1.81
N GLN A 439 -54.76 -34.86 1.54
CA GLN A 439 -54.25 -35.22 0.22
C GLN A 439 -55.11 -36.34 -0.37
N THR A 440 -55.15 -36.43 -1.70
CA THR A 440 -55.87 -37.49 -2.42
C THR A 440 -54.90 -38.23 -3.34
N GLY A 441 -55.00 -39.55 -3.40
CA GLY A 441 -54.15 -40.34 -4.29
C GLY A 441 -54.37 -41.84 -4.17
N LEU A 442 -53.37 -42.59 -4.64
CA LEU A 442 -53.31 -44.05 -4.65
C LEU A 442 -52.20 -44.55 -3.70
N ILE A 443 -52.34 -45.78 -3.24
CA ILE A 443 -51.29 -46.48 -2.50
C ILE A 443 -50.38 -47.18 -3.51
N ALA A 444 -49.09 -46.85 -3.49
CA ALA A 444 -48.13 -47.36 -4.49
C ALA A 444 -48.01 -48.88 -4.50
N GLN A 445 -48.13 -49.53 -3.35
CA GLN A 445 -48.08 -50.98 -3.19
C GLN A 445 -49.25 -51.67 -3.91
N GLU A 446 -50.45 -51.08 -3.87
CA GLU A 446 -51.61 -51.61 -4.57
C GLU A 446 -51.47 -51.41 -6.08
N VAL A 447 -51.03 -50.23 -6.50
CA VAL A 447 -50.75 -49.94 -7.92
C VAL A 447 -49.71 -50.91 -8.47
N GLU A 448 -48.67 -51.25 -7.72
CA GLU A 448 -47.61 -52.16 -8.16
C GLU A 448 -48.13 -53.57 -8.48
N THR A 449 -49.17 -54.05 -7.78
CA THR A 449 -49.74 -55.38 -8.06
C THR A 449 -50.44 -55.46 -9.42
N LEU A 450 -50.99 -54.34 -9.92
CA LEU A 450 -51.77 -54.28 -11.16
C LEU A 450 -51.00 -53.64 -12.32
N PHE A 451 -50.14 -52.67 -12.00
CA PHE A 451 -49.33 -51.84 -12.90
C PHE A 451 -47.89 -51.70 -12.37
N PRO A 452 -47.12 -52.80 -12.29
CA PRO A 452 -45.76 -52.79 -11.73
C PRO A 452 -44.82 -51.83 -12.47
N GLU A 453 -45.02 -51.61 -13.76
CA GLU A 453 -44.26 -50.69 -14.60
C GLU A 453 -44.44 -49.21 -14.22
N LEU A 454 -45.53 -48.88 -13.51
CA LEU A 454 -45.84 -47.53 -13.07
C LEU A 454 -45.32 -47.22 -11.67
N VAL A 455 -44.68 -48.17 -11.00
CA VAL A 455 -44.15 -47.98 -9.64
C VAL A 455 -42.63 -48.07 -9.65
N LYS A 456 -41.99 -47.11 -8.98
CA LYS A 456 -40.55 -47.10 -8.73
C LYS A 456 -40.29 -47.19 -7.23
N THR A 457 -39.28 -47.96 -6.85
CA THR A 457 -38.82 -48.08 -5.47
C THR A 457 -37.48 -47.36 -5.36
N ASP A 458 -37.33 -46.49 -4.38
CA ASP A 458 -36.06 -45.81 -4.10
C ASP A 458 -35.11 -46.69 -3.27
N ASP A 459 -33.89 -46.20 -3.04
CA ASP A 459 -32.85 -46.93 -2.29
C ASP A 459 -33.22 -47.21 -0.82
N LYS A 460 -34.27 -46.55 -0.30
CA LYS A 460 -34.78 -46.72 1.06
C LYS A 460 -36.03 -47.63 1.10
N GLY A 461 -36.47 -48.14 -0.04
CA GLY A 461 -37.65 -48.99 -0.14
C GLY A 461 -38.97 -48.23 -0.25
N PHE A 462 -38.97 -46.89 -0.32
CA PHE A 462 -40.20 -46.13 -0.54
C PHE A 462 -40.62 -46.20 -2.00
N LYS A 463 -41.92 -46.36 -2.22
CA LYS A 463 -42.52 -46.54 -3.55
C LYS A 463 -43.18 -45.25 -4.03
N SER A 464 -42.98 -44.92 -5.30
CA SER A 464 -43.56 -43.76 -5.99
C SER A 464 -44.33 -44.20 -7.22
N VAL A 465 -45.48 -43.56 -7.47
CA VAL A 465 -46.38 -43.87 -8.60
C VAL A 465 -46.17 -42.86 -9.73
N ASN A 466 -46.01 -43.36 -10.95
CA ASN A 466 -46.11 -42.57 -12.18
C ASN A 466 -47.58 -42.39 -12.57
N TYR A 467 -48.25 -41.40 -11.95
CA TYR A 467 -49.66 -41.11 -12.22
C TYR A 467 -49.95 -40.78 -13.69
N VAL A 468 -49.02 -40.12 -14.40
CA VAL A 468 -49.18 -39.81 -15.83
C VAL A 468 -49.23 -41.09 -16.67
N GLY A 469 -48.54 -42.15 -16.24
CA GLY A 469 -48.58 -43.45 -16.89
C GLY A 469 -49.93 -44.18 -16.78
N LEU A 470 -50.84 -43.74 -15.92
CA LEU A 470 -52.22 -44.26 -15.87
C LEU A 470 -53.08 -43.73 -17.02
N VAL A 471 -52.70 -42.61 -17.66
CA VAL A 471 -53.50 -41.98 -18.73
C VAL A 471 -53.71 -42.92 -19.93
N PRO A 472 -52.70 -43.63 -20.46
CA PRO A 472 -52.91 -44.67 -21.48
C PRO A 472 -53.90 -45.76 -21.06
N HIS A 473 -53.87 -46.21 -19.80
CA HIS A 473 -54.82 -47.19 -19.29
C HIS A 473 -56.23 -46.61 -19.19
N LEU A 474 -56.38 -45.35 -18.78
CA LEU A 474 -57.68 -44.67 -18.77
C LEU A 474 -58.26 -44.57 -20.18
N ILE A 475 -57.43 -44.29 -21.20
CA ILE A 475 -57.85 -44.27 -22.60
C ILE A 475 -58.37 -45.64 -23.05
N GLU A 476 -57.63 -46.72 -22.78
CA GLU A 476 -58.09 -48.06 -23.15
C GLU A 476 -59.30 -48.51 -22.33
N ALA A 477 -59.40 -48.16 -21.06
CA ALA A 477 -60.57 -48.45 -20.23
C ALA A 477 -61.84 -47.78 -20.76
N VAL A 478 -61.75 -46.53 -21.24
CA VAL A 478 -62.88 -45.84 -21.88
C VAL A 478 -63.27 -46.55 -23.18
N LYS A 479 -62.32 -47.03 -23.97
CA LYS A 479 -62.60 -47.81 -25.19
C LYS A 479 -63.28 -49.14 -24.86
N GLU A 480 -62.76 -49.88 -23.86
CA GLU A 480 -63.34 -51.13 -23.36
C GLU A 480 -64.78 -50.89 -22.85
N LEU A 481 -64.99 -49.82 -22.08
CA LEU A 481 -66.31 -49.44 -21.58
C LEU A 481 -67.29 -49.07 -22.71
N HIS A 482 -66.82 -48.31 -23.71
CA HIS A 482 -67.63 -47.95 -24.86
C HIS A 482 -68.04 -49.18 -25.68
N GLN A 483 -67.14 -50.15 -25.85
CA GLN A 483 -67.45 -51.43 -26.50
C GLN A 483 -68.50 -52.23 -25.72
N ALA A 484 -68.38 -52.29 -24.38
CA ALA A 484 -69.35 -52.95 -23.52
C ALA A 484 -70.74 -52.28 -23.61
N ASN A 485 -70.80 -50.95 -23.61
CA ASN A 485 -72.06 -50.20 -23.76
C ASN A 485 -72.72 -50.45 -25.12
N ASN A 486 -71.95 -50.41 -26.23
CA ASN A 486 -72.48 -50.70 -27.56
C ASN A 486 -73.05 -52.13 -27.66
N LYS A 487 -72.41 -53.09 -26.97
CA LYS A 487 -72.91 -54.46 -26.87
C LYS A 487 -74.23 -54.52 -26.11
N LEU A 488 -74.31 -53.89 -24.93
CA LEU A 488 -75.54 -53.81 -24.13
C LEU A 488 -76.69 -53.14 -24.87
N GLU A 489 -76.43 -52.04 -25.61
CA GLU A 489 -77.44 -51.38 -26.43
C GLU A 489 -77.99 -52.29 -27.53
N LYS A 490 -77.12 -53.10 -28.16
CA LYS A 490 -77.54 -54.07 -29.17
C LYS A 490 -78.39 -55.18 -28.56
N GLU A 491 -77.99 -55.71 -27.41
CA GLU A 491 -78.75 -56.72 -26.67
C GLU A 491 -80.11 -56.18 -26.23
N ASN A 492 -80.18 -54.96 -25.71
CA ASN A 492 -81.43 -54.29 -25.34
C ASN A 492 -82.36 -54.06 -26.54
N LYS A 493 -81.82 -53.67 -27.71
CA LYS A 493 -82.61 -53.54 -28.95
C LYS A 493 -83.18 -54.89 -29.41
N ASN A 494 -82.36 -55.95 -29.37
CA ASN A 494 -82.81 -57.30 -29.73
C ASN A 494 -83.92 -57.79 -28.78
N MET A 495 -83.72 -57.63 -27.46
CA MET A 495 -84.68 -58.03 -26.44
C MET A 495 -85.98 -57.23 -26.55
N SER A 496 -85.91 -55.94 -26.86
CA SER A 496 -87.09 -55.10 -27.09
C SER A 496 -87.88 -55.56 -28.34
N SER A 497 -87.18 -55.93 -29.42
CA SER A 497 -87.80 -56.48 -30.63
C SER A 497 -88.48 -57.83 -30.34
N GLU A 498 -87.84 -58.70 -29.57
CA GLU A 498 -88.38 -60.00 -29.17
C GLU A 498 -89.61 -59.86 -28.25
N ASN A 499 -89.56 -58.95 -27.27
CA ASN A 499 -90.70 -58.62 -26.41
C ASN A 499 -91.89 -58.07 -27.21
N SER A 500 -91.65 -57.24 -28.23
CA SER A 500 -92.72 -56.77 -29.12
C SER A 500 -93.40 -57.93 -29.85
N LYS A 501 -92.61 -58.85 -30.42
CA LYS A 501 -93.14 -60.04 -31.11
C LYS A 501 -93.91 -60.97 -30.17
N ASN A 502 -93.41 -61.18 -28.96
CA ASN A 502 -94.08 -61.98 -27.95
C ASN A 502 -95.40 -61.33 -27.50
N SER A 503 -95.43 -59.99 -27.34
CA SER A 503 -96.65 -59.26 -27.01
C SER A 503 -97.71 -59.40 -28.12
N GLU A 504 -97.31 -59.28 -29.38
CA GLU A 504 -98.20 -59.49 -30.53
C GLU A 504 -98.72 -60.94 -30.59
N ALA A 505 -97.86 -61.93 -30.35
CA ALA A 505 -98.23 -63.33 -30.30
C ALA A 505 -99.23 -63.63 -29.16
N ILE A 506 -99.03 -63.05 -27.97
CA ILE A 506 -99.95 -63.16 -26.84
C ILE A 506 -101.30 -62.54 -27.19
N LYS A 507 -101.34 -61.32 -27.73
CA LYS A 507 -102.60 -60.70 -28.19
C LYS A 507 -103.32 -61.56 -29.23
N SER A 508 -102.58 -62.19 -30.15
CA SER A 508 -103.16 -63.11 -31.14
C SER A 508 -103.74 -64.37 -30.49
N LEU A 509 -103.07 -64.92 -29.48
CA LEU A 509 -103.54 -66.08 -28.72
C LEU A 509 -104.76 -65.74 -27.84
N GLU A 510 -104.75 -64.59 -27.17
CA GLU A 510 -105.89 -64.06 -26.41
C GLU A 510 -107.10 -63.87 -27.31
N ALA A 511 -106.94 -63.23 -28.48
CA ALA A 511 -108.02 -63.06 -29.45
C ALA A 511 -108.58 -64.41 -29.95
N LYS A 512 -107.72 -65.41 -30.19
CA LYS A 512 -108.15 -66.77 -30.54
C LYS A 512 -108.88 -67.47 -29.40
N LEU A 513 -108.43 -67.28 -28.15
CA LEU A 513 -109.07 -67.83 -26.96
C LEU A 513 -110.44 -67.21 -26.72
N ASP A 514 -110.56 -65.89 -26.83
CA ASP A 514 -111.82 -65.16 -26.75
C ASP A 514 -112.80 -65.66 -27.81
N GLN A 515 -112.33 -65.87 -29.05
CA GLN A 515 -113.15 -66.41 -30.13
C GLN A 515 -113.61 -67.85 -29.84
N LEU A 516 -112.77 -68.69 -29.24
CA LEU A 516 -113.15 -70.04 -28.81
C LEU A 516 -114.18 -70.02 -27.66
N LEU A 517 -114.03 -69.11 -26.68
CA LEU A 517 -114.98 -68.92 -25.60
C LEU A 517 -116.35 -68.43 -26.11
N LEU A 518 -116.36 -67.53 -27.10
CA LEU A 518 -117.58 -67.03 -27.75
C LEU A 518 -118.29 -68.14 -28.56
N ASN A 519 -117.52 -68.98 -29.25
CA ASN A 519 -118.04 -70.15 -29.97
C ASN A 519 -118.58 -71.22 -29.01
N ALA A 520 -117.94 -71.42 -27.84
CA ALA A 520 -118.41 -72.34 -26.81
C ALA A 520 -119.71 -71.83 -26.14
N ALA A 521 -119.84 -70.53 -25.90
CA ALA A 521 -121.03 -69.90 -25.32
C ALA A 521 -122.23 -69.86 -26.29
N SER A 522 -121.99 -69.87 -27.60
CA SER A 522 -123.03 -69.93 -28.63
C SER A 522 -123.48 -71.35 -28.97
N ALA A 523 -122.70 -72.37 -28.61
CA ALA A 523 -123.05 -73.79 -28.75
C ALA A 523 -123.87 -74.36 -27.57
N SER A 524 -124.04 -73.61 -26.47
CA SER A 524 -124.81 -74.02 -25.28
C SER A 524 -126.22 -73.41 -25.17
N LYS A 525 -126.73 -72.82 -26.25
CA LYS A 525 -128.13 -72.38 -26.43
C LYS A 525 -128.70 -73.12 -27.63
#